data_AF-A0A3C0GGV6-F1
#
_entry.id   AF-A0A3C0GGV6-F1
#
_cell.length_a   1.000
_cell.length_b   1.000
_cell.length_c   1.000
_cell.angle_alpha   90.00
_cell.angle_beta   90.00
_cell.angle_gamma   90.00
#
_symmetry.space_group_name_H-M   'P 1'
#
loop_
_entity.id
_entity.type
_entity.pdbx_description
1 polymer ?
#
loop_
_entity_poly.entity_id
_entity_poly.type
_entity_poly.pdbx_seq_one_letter_code
_entity_poly.pdbx_strand_id
1 'polypeptide(L)' 'PAISVSNSLAGRLPGVVIVQTSGEPGNDESNISIRGTNTLGNNQPLIVIDGIPDRDGGIGRINPDDIANISVL' A
#
# COMPACT_ATOMS: atom_id res chain seq x y z
N PRO A 1 -5.61 -3.45 -18.20
CA PRO A 1 -5.30 -3.93 -16.84
C PRO A 1 -4.59 -2.84 -16.04
N ALA A 2 -5.31 -2.15 -15.15
CA ALA A 2 -4.71 -1.21 -14.23
C ALA A 2 -4.00 -2.03 -13.14
N ILE A 3 -2.67 -2.02 -13.16
CA ILE A 3 -1.84 -2.74 -12.19
C ILE A 3 -1.65 -1.78 -11.02
N SER A 4 -2.61 -1.73 -10.09
CA SER A 4 -2.38 -1.00 -8.84
C SER A 4 -1.18 -1.64 -8.14
N VAL A 5 -0.14 -0.84 -7.87
CA VAL A 5 1.08 -1.27 -7.16
C VAL A 5 0.74 -2.01 -5.89
N SER A 6 -0.24 -1.50 -5.13
CA SER A 6 -0.74 -2.11 -3.91
C SER A 6 -1.09 -3.58 -4.10
N ASN A 7 -1.73 -3.93 -5.21
CA ASN A 7 -2.14 -5.31 -5.49
C ASN A 7 -0.96 -6.20 -5.93
N SER A 8 0.05 -5.62 -6.60
CA SER A 8 1.29 -6.34 -6.95
C SER A 8 2.19 -6.64 -5.74
N LEU A 9 1.97 -5.92 -4.64
CA LEU A 9 2.69 -6.08 -3.38
C LEU A 9 2.00 -7.05 -2.41
N ALA A 10 0.74 -7.38 -2.66
CA ALA A 10 0.00 -8.35 -1.88
C ALA A 10 0.72 -9.72 -1.96
N GLY A 11 1.13 -10.24 -0.81
CA GLY A 11 1.80 -11.55 -0.70
C GLY A 11 3.31 -11.55 -0.93
N ARG A 12 3.94 -10.41 -1.26
CA ARG A 12 5.41 -10.31 -1.36
C ARG A 12 6.10 -9.96 -0.03
N LEU A 13 5.33 -9.50 0.96
CA LEU A 13 5.83 -9.07 2.26
C LEU A 13 5.18 -9.89 3.38
N PRO A 14 5.95 -10.48 4.30
CA PRO A 14 5.39 -11.25 5.40
C PRO A 14 4.66 -10.34 6.39
N GLY A 15 3.43 -10.73 6.76
CA GLY A 15 2.64 -10.00 7.74
C GLY A 15 2.03 -8.69 7.22
N VAL A 16 2.08 -8.42 5.91
CA VAL A 16 1.36 -7.31 5.28
C VAL A 16 0.11 -7.85 4.61
N VAL A 17 -1.04 -7.30 4.97
CA VAL A 17 -2.33 -7.59 4.36
C VAL A 17 -2.76 -6.34 3.60
N ILE A 18 -3.04 -6.50 2.32
CA ILE A 18 -3.50 -5.42 1.45
C ILE A 18 -4.90 -5.79 0.99
N VAL A 19 -5.89 -4.97 1.35
CA VAL A 19 -7.28 -5.15 0.96
C VAL A 19 -7.69 -4.01 0.06
N GLN A 20 -7.85 -4.31 -1.22
CA GLN A 20 -8.40 -3.36 -2.17
C GLN A 20 -9.94 -3.42 -2.10
N THR A 21 -10.58 -2.32 -1.70
CA THR A 21 -12.03 -2.22 -1.51
C THR A 21 -12.76 -1.77 -2.78
N SER A 22 -12.04 -1.19 -3.75
CA SER A 22 -12.57 -0.69 -5.02
C SER A 22 -11.66 -1.06 -6.18
N GLY A 23 -12.25 -1.45 -7.32
CA GLY A 23 -11.52 -1.71 -8.58
C GLY A 23 -11.55 -0.54 -9.55
N GLU A 24 -11.90 0.66 -9.08
CA GLU A 24 -12.06 1.85 -9.89
C GLU A 24 -10.72 2.59 -10.05
N PRO A 25 -10.17 2.68 -11.28
CA PRO A 25 -8.87 3.29 -11.51
C PRO A 25 -8.78 4.73 -10.97
N GLY A 26 -7.81 4.99 -10.09
CA GLY A 26 -7.63 6.29 -9.44
C GLY A 26 -8.33 6.45 -8.08
N ASN A 27 -9.27 5.57 -7.75
CA ASN A 27 -9.86 5.34 -6.42
C ASN A 27 -9.46 3.95 -5.88
N ASP A 28 -8.24 3.53 -6.20
CA ASP A 28 -7.68 2.22 -5.85
C ASP A 28 -7.07 2.19 -4.44
N GLU A 29 -7.48 3.11 -3.55
CA GLU A 29 -6.95 3.20 -2.19
C GLU A 29 -7.13 1.86 -1.49
N SER A 30 -6.01 1.15 -1.36
CA SER A 30 -5.97 -0.18 -0.78
C SER A 30 -5.70 -0.01 0.71
N ASN A 31 -6.54 -0.64 1.53
CA ASN A 31 -6.34 -0.63 2.96
C ASN A 31 -5.20 -1.58 3.30
N ILE A 32 -4.06 -1.01 3.73
CA ILE A 32 -2.87 -1.77 4.09
C ILE A 32 -2.88 -1.97 5.60
N SER A 33 -2.68 -3.19 6.07
CA SER A 33 -2.55 -3.54 7.48
C SER A 33 -1.29 -4.36 7.69
N ILE A 34 -0.49 -3.98 8.69
CA ILE A 34 0.74 -4.68 9.06
C ILE A 34 0.48 -5.40 10.38
N ARG A 35 0.59 -6.73 10.37
CA ARG A 35 0.39 -7.62 11.52
C ARG A 35 -1.00 -7.50 12.17
N GLY A 36 -2.02 -7.20 11.37
CA GLY A 36 -3.41 -7.14 11.80
C GLY A 36 -3.82 -5.81 12.46
N THR A 37 -5.06 -5.74 12.92
CA THR A 37 -5.64 -4.55 13.52
C THR A 37 -5.41 -4.53 15.05
N ASN A 38 -4.44 -3.73 15.50
CA ASN A 38 -4.13 -3.56 16.94
C ASN A 38 -4.89 -2.41 17.63
N THR A 39 -5.56 -1.53 16.87
CA THR A 39 -6.44 -0.47 17.39
C THR A 39 -7.86 -0.58 16.82
N LEU A 40 -8.83 0.00 17.52
CA LEU A 40 -10.25 0.11 17.12
C LEU A 40 -10.49 1.37 16.24
N GLY A 41 -9.46 2.20 16.04
CA GLY A 41 -9.50 3.45 15.29
C GLY A 41 -8.88 3.33 13.90
N ASN A 42 -8.01 4.28 13.53
CA ASN A 42 -7.27 4.22 12.28
C ASN A 42 -6.03 3.33 12.45
N ASN A 43 -5.93 2.25 11.66
CA ASN A 43 -4.84 1.28 11.68
C ASN A 43 -3.98 1.34 10.42
N GLN A 44 -4.12 2.39 9.61
CA GLN A 44 -3.33 2.55 8.40
C GLN A 44 -1.86 2.79 8.79
N PRO A 45 -0.92 2.01 8.22
CA PRO A 45 0.49 2.21 8.47
C PRO A 45 0.98 3.49 7.80
N LEU A 46 2.05 4.06 8.36
CA LEU A 46 2.76 5.16 7.71
C LEU A 46 3.51 4.62 6.49
N ILE A 47 3.16 5.12 5.31
CA ILE A 47 3.85 4.81 4.05
C ILE A 47 4.84 5.93 3.77
N VAL A 48 6.10 5.55 3.53
CA VAL A 48 7.18 6.48 3.20
C VAL A 48 7.75 6.10 1.84
N ILE A 49 7.73 7.06 0.91
CA ILE A 49 8.19 6.89 -0.47
C ILE A 49 9.37 7.84 -0.68
N ASP A 50 10.56 7.31 -0.97
CA ASP A 50 11.79 8.10 -1.18
C ASP A 50 12.09 9.10 -0.04
N GLY A 51 11.73 8.75 1.19
CA GLY A 51 11.88 9.60 2.39
C GLY A 51 10.76 10.61 2.61
N ILE A 52 9.77 10.68 1.72
CA ILE A 52 8.59 11.54 1.86
C ILE A 52 7.44 10.70 2.45
N PRO A 53 6.98 11.00 3.68
CA PRO A 53 5.80 10.37 4.24
C PRO A 53 4.54 10.89 3.54
N ASP A 54 3.54 10.01 3.39
CA ASP A 54 2.18 10.38 2.99
C ASP A 54 2.10 11.19 1.68
N ARG A 55 2.82 10.71 0.65
CA ARG A 55 2.81 11.35 -0.67
C ARG A 55 1.38 11.35 -1.22
N ASP A 56 0.90 12.49 -1.70
CA ASP A 56 -0.45 12.65 -2.23
C ASP A 56 -0.77 11.62 -3.33
N GLY A 57 -1.84 10.84 -3.14
CA GLY A 57 -2.20 9.68 -3.97
C GLY A 57 -1.53 8.34 -3.61
N GLY A 58 -0.69 8.32 -2.57
CA GLY A 58 -0.15 7.13 -1.93
C GLY A 58 0.69 6.22 -2.81
N ILE A 59 0.85 4.97 -2.37
CA ILE A 59 1.55 3.92 -3.12
C ILE A 59 0.82 3.51 -4.41
N GLY A 60 -0.49 3.76 -4.50
CA GLY A 60 -1.33 3.36 -5.63
C GLY A 60 -1.07 4.11 -6.93
N ARG A 61 -0.43 5.28 -6.89
CA ARG A 61 -0.07 6.08 -8.08
C ARG A 61 1.38 5.91 -8.53
N ILE A 62 2.16 5.09 -7.83
CA ILE A 62 3.52 4.75 -8.23
C ILE A 62 3.44 3.71 -9.35
N ASN A 63 4.43 3.65 -10.23
CA ASN A 63 4.57 2.53 -11.16
C ASN A 63 5.31 1.38 -10.44
N PRO A 64 4.80 0.13 -10.45
CA PRO A 64 5.50 -0.97 -9.78
C PRO A 64 6.91 -1.21 -10.33
N ASP A 65 7.16 -0.87 -11.59
CA ASP A 65 8.48 -1.01 -12.23
C ASP A 65 9.52 -0.01 -11.68
N ASP A 66 9.07 1.09 -11.05
CA ASP A 66 9.95 2.11 -10.47
C ASP A 66 10.39 1.75 -9.03
N ILE A 67 9.87 0.65 -8.47
CA ILE A 67 10.15 0.26 -7.09
C ILE A 67 11.37 -0.66 -7.03
N ALA A 68 12.49 -0.10 -6.60
CA ALA A 68 13.73 -0.87 -6.42
C ALA A 68 13.69 -1.80 -5.19
N ASN A 69 13.16 -1.33 -4.07
CA ASN A 69 13.13 -2.08 -2.82
C ASN A 69 11.96 -1.66 -1.92
N ILE A 70 11.49 -2.59 -1.08
CA ILE A 70 10.46 -2.33 -0.07
C ILE A 70 10.91 -2.95 1.25
N SER A 71 10.87 -2.13 2.29
CA SER A 71 11.14 -2.53 3.66
C SER A 71 9.91 -2.32 4.52
N VAL A 72 9.61 -3.31 5.36
CA VAL A 72 8.59 -3.22 6.41
C VAL A 72 9.32 -3.21 7.73
N LEU A 73 9.07 -2.18 8.54
CA LEU A 73 9.63 -2.03 9.89
C LEU A 73 8.59 -2.45 10.94
#